data_AF-A0A660ZKJ2-F1
#
_entry.id   AF-A0A660ZKJ2-F1
#
_cell.length_a   1.000
_cell.length_b   1.000
_cell.length_c   1.000
_cell.angle_alpha   90.00
_cell.angle_beta   90.00
_cell.angle_gamma   90.00
#
_symmetry.space_group_name_H-M   'P 1'
#
loop_
_entity.id
_entity.type
_entity.pdbx_description
1 polymer ?
#
loop_
_entity_poly.entity_id
_entity_poly.type
_entity_poly.pdbx_seq_one_letter_code
_entity_poly.pdbx_strand_id
1 'polypeptide(L)'
;MALLALIYLFASLEGQLDSLFYSARYDEVILLTDSLLGGDIGTSEKIVALKYGAFARAVTGDSSGALSLFRDLLLISPAYRLDPAATPPYILEIFKRAREQLESERELTELERLKRQLLMLREKEKMRKKAFYRSVLLPGLGQRYLGKKRRGLLYSFLAVSGIAGTAYLTWKTDRAHREYLREYDPNRIEEKYRSYRDYYRLRNASLAFCFALWLYNLIDVLMVGM
;
A
#
# COMPACT_ATOMS: atom_id res chain seq x y z
N MET A 1 -17.80 13.23 62.19
CA MET A 1 -17.90 13.99 60.93
C MET A 1 -16.53 14.35 60.34
N ALA A 2 -15.58 14.89 61.11
CA ALA A 2 -14.25 15.24 60.59
C ALA A 2 -13.35 14.04 60.20
N LEU A 3 -13.52 12.87 60.85
CA LEU A 3 -12.70 11.68 60.55
C LEU A 3 -13.06 10.99 59.22
N LEU A 4 -14.32 11.09 58.79
CA LEU A 4 -14.80 10.56 57.49
C LEU A 4 -14.27 11.40 56.33
N ALA A 5 -14.11 12.71 56.51
CA ALA A 5 -13.56 13.61 55.50
C ALA A 5 -12.06 13.39 55.24
N LEU A 6 -11.32 12.89 56.25
CA LEU A 6 -9.88 12.64 56.14
C LEU A 6 -9.56 11.35 55.34
N ILE A 7 -10.46 10.36 55.36
CA ILE A 7 -10.31 9.09 54.61
C ILE A 7 -10.49 9.32 53.10
N TYR A 8 -11.34 10.29 52.71
CA TYR A 8 -11.55 10.65 51.31
C TYR A 8 -10.34 11.34 50.65
N LEU A 9 -9.43 11.93 51.44
CA LEU A 9 -8.26 12.66 50.94
C LEU A 9 -7.10 11.77 50.47
N PHE A 10 -7.13 10.47 50.80
CA PHE A 10 -6.07 9.50 50.43
C PHE A 10 -6.59 8.27 49.66
N ALA A 11 -7.89 8.18 49.39
CA ALA A 11 -8.44 7.09 48.60
C ALA A 11 -8.10 7.30 47.12
N SER A 12 -7.51 6.28 46.48
CA SER A 12 -7.32 6.25 45.02
C SER A 12 -8.67 6.45 44.31
N LEU A 13 -8.64 7.01 43.10
CA LEU A 13 -9.86 7.21 42.30
C LEU A 13 -10.68 5.92 42.18
N GLU A 14 -9.99 4.79 41.99
CA GLU A 14 -10.62 3.46 41.97
C GLU A 14 -11.32 3.15 43.29
N GLY A 15 -10.67 3.34 44.44
CA GLY A 15 -11.28 3.11 45.75
C GLY A 15 -12.50 4.00 46.01
N GLN A 16 -12.50 5.24 45.53
CA GLN A 16 -13.64 6.15 45.66
C GLN A 16 -14.84 5.68 44.82
N LEU A 17 -14.62 5.36 43.54
CA LEU A 17 -15.66 4.89 42.64
C LEU A 17 -16.20 3.52 43.05
N ASP A 18 -15.33 2.64 43.53
CA ASP A 18 -15.67 1.32 44.05
C ASP A 18 -16.56 1.41 45.28
N SER A 19 -16.19 2.27 46.24
CA SER A 19 -17.00 2.50 47.44
C SER A 19 -18.38 3.06 47.11
N LEU A 20 -18.47 4.04 46.20
CA LEU A 20 -19.76 4.60 45.77
C LEU A 20 -20.63 3.55 45.07
N PHE A 21 -20.03 2.75 44.19
CA PHE A 21 -20.72 1.70 43.46
C PHE A 21 -21.30 0.64 44.39
N TYR A 22 -20.51 0.08 45.31
CA TYR A 22 -20.97 -0.95 46.24
C TYR A 22 -21.89 -0.41 47.35
N SER A 23 -21.92 0.91 47.56
CA SER A 23 -22.92 1.58 48.41
C SER A 23 -24.24 1.86 47.67
N ALA A 24 -24.42 1.34 46.45
CA ALA A 24 -25.56 1.57 45.57
C ALA A 24 -25.81 3.05 45.21
N ARG A 25 -24.78 3.90 45.28
CA ARG A 25 -24.84 5.33 44.93
C ARG A 25 -24.52 5.53 43.44
N TYR A 26 -25.26 4.85 42.56
CA TYR A 26 -24.96 4.78 41.12
C TYR A 26 -25.02 6.14 40.43
N ASP A 27 -25.98 6.99 40.78
CA ASP A 27 -26.10 8.34 40.21
C ASP A 27 -24.86 9.20 40.50
N GLU A 28 -24.25 9.02 41.67
CA GLU A 28 -23.03 9.73 42.03
C GLU A 28 -21.80 9.20 41.31
N VAL A 29 -21.73 7.88 41.09
CA VAL A 29 -20.72 7.28 40.22
C VAL A 29 -20.84 7.88 38.82
N ILE A 30 -22.06 7.96 38.26
CA ILE A 30 -22.30 8.53 36.94
C ILE A 30 -21.84 9.99 36.89
N LEU A 31 -22.32 10.84 37.81
CA LEU A 31 -21.95 12.26 37.86
C LEU A 31 -20.44 12.48 37.99
N LEU A 32 -19.79 11.71 38.87
CA LEU A 32 -18.35 11.82 39.07
C LEU A 32 -17.58 11.36 37.83
N THR A 33 -17.97 10.23 37.23
CA THR A 33 -17.32 9.73 36.01
C THR A 33 -17.49 10.70 34.84
N ASP A 34 -18.66 11.33 34.68
CA ASP A 34 -18.90 12.31 33.62
C ASP A 34 -18.07 13.57 33.81
N SER A 35 -17.97 14.06 35.04
CA SER A 35 -17.10 15.19 35.37
C SER A 35 -15.63 14.87 35.10
N LEU A 36 -15.18 13.65 35.41
CA LEU A 36 -13.80 13.22 35.21
C LEU A 36 -13.48 13.05 33.72
N LEU A 37 -14.39 12.46 32.95
CA LEU A 37 -14.23 12.25 31.51
C LEU A 37 -14.33 13.55 30.70
N GLY A 38 -15.00 14.58 31.24
CA GLY A 38 -15.00 15.93 30.69
C GLY A 38 -13.74 16.75 31.00
N GLY A 39 -12.90 16.29 31.95
CA GLY A 39 -11.63 16.90 32.32
C GLY A 39 -10.41 16.27 31.66
N ASP A 40 -9.24 16.82 31.96
CA ASP A 40 -7.95 16.23 31.57
C ASP A 40 -7.44 15.33 32.71
N ILE A 41 -7.58 14.02 32.53
CA ILE A 41 -7.18 12.98 33.49
C ILE A 41 -6.22 11.99 32.82
N GLY A 42 -5.35 11.38 33.63
CA GLY A 42 -4.41 10.37 33.16
C GLY A 42 -5.11 9.14 32.56
N THR A 43 -4.41 8.42 31.69
CA THR A 43 -4.97 7.25 30.98
C THR A 43 -5.43 6.15 31.94
N SER A 44 -4.72 5.94 33.04
CA SER A 44 -5.08 4.93 34.05
C SER A 44 -6.40 5.31 34.76
N GLU A 45 -6.50 6.56 35.18
CA GLU A 45 -7.69 7.14 35.82
C GLU A 45 -8.88 7.11 34.87
N LYS A 46 -8.65 7.37 33.58
CA LYS A 46 -9.67 7.30 32.53
C LYS A 46 -10.22 5.90 32.35
N ILE A 47 -9.38 4.86 32.36
CA ILE A 47 -9.83 3.46 32.29
C ILE A 47 -10.73 3.13 33.49
N VAL A 48 -10.33 3.54 34.69
CA VAL A 48 -11.12 3.34 35.92
C VAL A 48 -12.46 4.07 35.82
N ALA A 49 -12.46 5.35 35.42
CA ALA A 49 -13.67 6.14 35.26
C ALA A 49 -14.63 5.53 34.22
N LEU A 50 -14.12 5.08 33.08
CA LEU A 50 -14.92 4.40 32.05
C LEU A 50 -15.50 3.07 32.55
N LYS A 51 -14.72 2.27 33.28
CA LYS A 51 -15.17 0.98 33.87
C LYS A 51 -16.35 1.21 34.82
N TYR A 52 -16.19 2.06 35.83
CA TYR A 52 -17.23 2.28 36.85
C TYR A 52 -18.42 3.08 36.30
N GLY A 53 -18.19 4.02 35.39
CA GLY A 53 -19.25 4.75 34.70
C GLY A 53 -20.12 3.81 33.85
N ALA A 54 -19.50 2.85 33.16
CA ALA A 54 -20.21 1.82 32.41
C ALA A 54 -20.99 0.87 33.33
N PHE A 55 -20.39 0.46 34.46
CA PHE A 55 -21.06 -0.39 35.44
C PHE A 55 -22.29 0.28 36.02
N ALA A 56 -22.17 1.53 36.49
CA ALA A 56 -23.28 2.27 37.09
C ALA A 56 -24.43 2.46 36.09
N ARG A 57 -24.14 2.85 34.84
CA ARG A 57 -25.13 2.98 33.78
C ARG A 57 -25.82 1.66 33.43
N ALA A 58 -25.07 0.56 33.43
CA ALA A 58 -25.64 -0.76 33.19
C ALA A 58 -26.64 -1.14 34.30
N VAL A 59 -26.30 -0.86 35.57
CA VAL A 59 -27.18 -1.14 36.72
C VAL A 59 -28.45 -0.29 36.67
N THR A 60 -28.34 0.99 36.30
CA THR A 60 -29.48 1.93 36.23
C THR A 60 -30.35 1.74 34.98
N GLY A 61 -30.00 0.81 34.09
CA GLY A 61 -30.77 0.48 32.89
C GLY A 61 -30.36 1.24 31.63
N ASP A 62 -29.41 2.18 31.72
CA ASP A 62 -28.81 2.86 30.56
C ASP A 62 -27.76 1.94 29.88
N SER A 63 -28.27 0.89 29.24
CA SER A 63 -27.44 -0.05 28.50
C SER A 63 -26.71 0.59 27.32
N SER A 64 -27.29 1.63 26.71
CA SER A 64 -26.69 2.42 25.63
C SER A 64 -25.46 3.19 26.08
N GLY A 65 -25.57 3.93 27.18
CA GLY A 65 -24.45 4.68 27.75
C GLY A 65 -23.36 3.75 28.26
N ALA A 66 -23.73 2.63 28.89
CA ALA A 66 -22.77 1.60 29.30
C ALA A 66 -22.00 1.01 28.12
N LEU A 67 -22.70 0.69 27.02
CA LEU A 67 -22.08 0.20 25.79
C LEU A 67 -21.08 1.22 25.22
N SER A 68 -21.45 2.50 25.17
CA SER A 68 -20.58 3.56 24.67
C SER A 68 -19.29 3.67 25.50
N LEU A 69 -19.40 3.70 26.83
CA LEU A 69 -18.23 3.79 27.70
C LEU A 69 -17.34 2.55 27.64
N PHE A 70 -17.92 1.36 27.48
CA PHE A 70 -17.12 0.15 27.24
C PHE A 70 -16.41 0.17 25.90
N ARG A 71 -17.03 0.73 24.85
CA ARG A 71 -16.35 0.95 23.57
C ARG A 71 -15.17 1.91 23.75
N ASP A 72 -15.37 3.04 24.43
CA ASP A 72 -14.30 4.01 24.71
C ASP A 72 -13.16 3.37 25.52
N LEU A 73 -13.51 2.53 26.49
CA LEU A 73 -12.54 1.76 27.26
C LEU A 73 -11.71 0.84 26.36
N LEU A 74 -12.36 0.10 25.46
CA LEU A 74 -11.71 -0.84 24.54
C LEU A 74 -10.93 -0.15 23.42
N LEU A 75 -11.22 1.12 23.13
CA LEU A 75 -10.39 1.96 22.26
C LEU A 75 -9.07 2.34 22.94
N ILE A 76 -9.09 2.60 24.26
CA ILE A 76 -7.89 2.92 25.04
C ILE A 76 -7.09 1.66 25.38
N SER A 77 -7.77 0.59 25.80
CA SER A 77 -7.17 -0.68 26.22
C SER A 77 -7.87 -1.87 25.54
N PRO A 78 -7.48 -2.22 24.30
CA PRO A 78 -8.09 -3.31 23.55
C PRO A 78 -7.98 -4.68 24.22
N ALA A 79 -6.93 -4.88 25.02
CA ALA A 79 -6.68 -6.12 25.74
C ALA A 79 -7.45 -6.22 27.06
N TYR A 80 -8.14 -5.16 27.51
CA TYR A 80 -8.84 -5.15 28.79
C TYR A 80 -9.83 -6.31 28.91
N ARG A 81 -9.97 -6.87 30.11
CA ARG A 81 -10.88 -7.98 30.42
C ARG A 81 -11.58 -7.67 31.74
N LEU A 82 -12.90 -7.88 31.76
CA LEU A 82 -13.66 -7.89 32.99
C LEU A 82 -13.48 -9.26 33.66
N ASP A 83 -13.33 -9.25 34.99
CA ASP A 83 -13.30 -10.47 35.77
C ASP A 83 -14.73 -11.04 35.89
N PRO A 84 -15.01 -12.23 35.34
CA PRO A 84 -16.34 -12.84 35.42
C PRO A 84 -16.77 -13.20 36.85
N ALA A 85 -15.83 -13.40 37.77
CA ALA A 85 -16.14 -13.71 39.17
C ALA A 85 -16.63 -12.47 39.93
N ALA A 86 -16.11 -11.29 39.59
CA ALA A 86 -16.44 -10.03 40.24
C ALA A 86 -17.51 -9.20 39.50
N THR A 87 -17.84 -9.57 38.25
CA THR A 87 -18.73 -8.78 37.39
C THR A 87 -20.06 -9.50 37.13
N PRO A 88 -21.22 -8.86 37.39
CA PRO A 88 -22.53 -9.42 37.07
C PRO A 88 -22.68 -9.85 35.60
N PRO A 89 -23.37 -10.98 35.31
CA PRO A 89 -23.51 -11.52 33.95
C PRO A 89 -24.04 -10.52 32.91
N TYR A 90 -25.01 -9.68 33.27
CA TYR A 90 -25.60 -8.72 32.33
C TYR A 90 -24.60 -7.61 31.93
N ILE A 91 -23.68 -7.20 32.82
CA ILE A 91 -22.62 -6.24 32.49
C ILE A 91 -21.61 -6.88 31.53
N LEU A 92 -21.28 -8.17 31.75
CA LEU A 92 -20.41 -8.93 30.85
C LEU A 92 -21.00 -9.02 29.44
N GLU A 93 -22.32 -9.17 29.31
CA GLU A 93 -22.99 -9.18 28.00
C GLU A 93 -22.85 -7.84 27.27
N ILE A 94 -23.05 -6.70 27.95
CA ILE A 94 -22.89 -5.37 27.35
C ILE A 94 -21.44 -5.16 26.91
N PHE A 95 -20.47 -5.52 27.77
CA PHE A 95 -19.05 -5.44 27.44
C PHE A 95 -18.67 -6.32 26.24
N LYS A 96 -19.21 -7.55 26.16
CA LYS A 96 -19.02 -8.45 25.03
C LYS A 96 -19.54 -7.84 23.73
N ARG A 97 -20.75 -7.27 23.74
CA ARG A 97 -21.32 -6.57 22.58
C ARG A 97 -20.45 -5.38 22.14
N ALA A 98 -19.96 -4.58 23.08
CA ALA A 98 -19.06 -3.46 22.79
C ALA A 98 -17.78 -3.94 22.07
N ARG A 99 -17.22 -5.08 22.50
CA ARG A 99 -16.07 -5.70 21.83
C ARG A 99 -16.40 -6.19 20.43
N GLU A 100 -17.47 -6.94 20.26
CA GLU A 100 -17.88 -7.50 18.96
C GLU A 100 -18.12 -6.38 17.93
N GLN A 101 -18.72 -5.26 18.35
CA GLN A 101 -18.88 -4.10 17.48
C GLN A 101 -17.55 -3.51 17.03
N LEU A 102 -16.60 -3.30 17.95
CA LEU A 102 -15.28 -2.77 17.60
C LEU A 102 -14.46 -3.74 16.73
N GLU A 103 -14.56 -5.05 16.97
CA GLU A 103 -13.89 -6.07 16.16
C GLU A 103 -14.45 -6.08 14.73
N SER A 104 -15.78 -6.07 14.56
CA SER A 104 -16.39 -6.01 13.23
C SER A 104 -16.06 -4.73 12.45
N GLU A 105 -16.01 -3.58 13.13
CA GLU A 105 -15.59 -2.30 12.52
C GLU A 105 -14.13 -2.34 12.05
N ARG A 106 -13.25 -2.98 12.83
CA ARG A 106 -11.83 -3.19 12.45
C ARG A 106 -11.70 -4.11 11.26
N GLU A 107 -12.40 -5.25 11.27
CA GLU A 107 -12.40 -6.21 10.16
C GLU A 107 -12.87 -5.58 8.84
N LEU A 108 -13.95 -4.78 8.87
CA LEU A 108 -14.43 -4.04 7.71
C LEU A 108 -13.36 -3.06 7.19
N THR A 109 -12.70 -2.34 8.10
CA THR A 109 -11.64 -1.39 7.75
C THR A 109 -10.43 -2.11 7.13
N GLU A 110 -10.04 -3.27 7.66
CA GLU A 110 -8.97 -4.09 7.11
C GLU A 110 -9.32 -4.66 5.74
N LEU A 111 -10.55 -5.16 5.57
CA LEU A 111 -11.03 -5.68 4.29
C LEU A 111 -11.02 -4.59 3.21
N GLU A 112 -11.47 -3.37 3.54
CA GLU A 112 -11.40 -2.24 2.62
C GLU A 112 -9.95 -1.91 2.26
N ARG A 113 -9.04 -1.90 3.24
CA ARG A 113 -7.62 -1.64 3.01
C ARG A 113 -7.02 -2.69 2.06
N LEU A 114 -7.29 -3.97 2.30
CA LEU A 114 -6.86 -5.08 1.45
C LEU A 114 -7.42 -4.96 0.03
N LYS A 115 -8.71 -4.63 -0.11
CA LYS A 115 -9.35 -4.41 -1.41
C LYS A 115 -8.68 -3.28 -2.19
N ARG A 116 -8.39 -2.14 -1.54
CA ARG A 116 -7.66 -1.02 -2.16
C ARG A 116 -6.25 -1.44 -2.60
N GLN A 117 -5.54 -2.19 -1.77
CA GLN A 117 -4.21 -2.72 -2.12
C GLN A 117 -4.27 -3.64 -3.35
N LEU A 118 -5.24 -4.55 -3.41
CA LEU A 118 -5.42 -5.46 -4.53
C LEU A 118 -5.76 -4.72 -5.83
N LEU A 119 -6.61 -3.68 -5.77
CA LEU A 119 -6.91 -2.83 -6.92
C LEU A 119 -5.66 -2.11 -7.42
N MET A 120 -4.84 -1.55 -6.53
CA MET A 120 -3.57 -0.91 -6.89
C MET A 120 -2.60 -1.88 -7.57
N LEU A 121 -2.52 -3.13 -7.09
CA LEU A 121 -1.68 -4.16 -7.72
C LEU A 121 -2.20 -4.51 -9.12
N ARG A 122 -3.51 -4.67 -9.28
CA ARG A 122 -4.14 -4.97 -10.58
C ARG A 122 -3.94 -3.83 -11.59
N GLU A 123 -4.04 -2.58 -11.14
CA GLU A 123 -3.76 -1.42 -11.97
C GLU A 123 -2.28 -1.35 -12.39
N LYS A 124 -1.35 -1.60 -11.46
CA LYS A 124 0.08 -1.71 -11.78
C LYS A 124 0.34 -2.79 -12.83
N GLU A 125 -0.25 -3.97 -12.68
CA GLU A 125 -0.12 -5.04 -13.66
C GLU A 125 -0.64 -4.63 -15.05
N LYS A 126 -1.81 -3.98 -15.11
CA LYS A 126 -2.39 -3.46 -16.36
C LYS A 126 -1.48 -2.42 -17.01
N MET A 127 -0.90 -1.52 -16.23
CA MET A 127 0.07 -0.53 -16.73
C MET A 127 1.33 -1.21 -17.28
N ARG A 128 1.86 -2.23 -16.59
CA ARG A 128 3.02 -3.00 -17.05
C ARG A 128 2.75 -3.70 -18.38
N LYS A 129 1.61 -4.38 -18.53
CA LYS A 129 1.22 -5.01 -19.80
C LYS A 129 1.16 -3.99 -20.94
N LYS A 130 0.54 -2.83 -20.71
CA LYS A 130 0.50 -1.73 -21.69
C LYS A 130 1.90 -1.19 -22.03
N ALA A 131 2.78 -1.06 -21.04
CA ALA A 131 4.15 -0.62 -21.26
C ALA A 131 4.94 -1.63 -22.11
N PHE A 132 4.75 -2.92 -21.85
CA PHE A 132 5.36 -4.00 -22.62
C PHE A 132 4.96 -3.93 -24.10
N TYR A 133 3.66 -3.92 -24.41
CA TYR A 133 3.20 -3.85 -25.81
C TYR A 133 3.69 -2.60 -26.55
N ARG A 134 3.78 -1.45 -25.86
CA ARG A 134 4.36 -0.23 -26.44
C ARG A 134 5.84 -0.39 -26.76
N SER A 135 6.57 -1.12 -25.94
CA SER A 135 8.02 -1.36 -26.11
C SER A 135 8.33 -2.38 -27.19
N VAL A 136 7.40 -3.30 -27.46
CA VAL A 136 7.46 -4.19 -28.63
C VAL A 136 7.36 -3.38 -29.92
N LEU A 137 6.43 -2.42 -29.97
CA LEU A 137 6.22 -1.58 -31.16
C LEU A 137 7.44 -0.70 -31.46
N LEU A 138 7.90 0.05 -30.46
CA LEU A 138 9.10 0.88 -30.60
C LEU A 138 9.84 0.96 -29.25
N PRO A 139 11.14 0.64 -29.22
CA PRO A 139 11.94 0.75 -28.02
C PRO A 139 11.86 2.13 -27.39
N GLY A 140 11.73 2.16 -26.07
CA GLY A 140 11.61 3.39 -25.28
C GLY A 140 10.20 3.91 -25.03
N LEU A 141 9.18 3.51 -25.80
CA LEU A 141 7.81 3.99 -25.58
C LEU A 141 7.22 3.50 -24.25
N GLY A 142 7.48 2.25 -23.85
CA GLY A 142 6.99 1.74 -22.57
C GLY A 142 7.67 2.40 -21.38
N GLN A 143 8.98 2.64 -21.45
CA GLN A 143 9.71 3.37 -20.41
C GLN A 143 9.18 4.79 -20.24
N ARG A 144 8.87 5.49 -21.34
CA ARG A 144 8.23 6.82 -21.29
C ARG A 144 6.84 6.75 -20.64
N TYR A 145 6.06 5.72 -20.96
CA TYR A 145 4.74 5.51 -20.35
C TYR A 145 4.83 5.23 -18.84
N LEU A 146 5.85 4.52 -18.39
CA LEU A 146 6.15 4.31 -16.96
C LEU A 146 6.87 5.51 -16.30
N GLY A 147 6.96 6.66 -16.98
CA GLY A 147 7.56 7.89 -16.46
C GLY A 147 9.09 7.95 -16.52
N LYS A 148 9.78 6.92 -17.00
CA LYS A 148 11.25 6.88 -17.15
C LYS A 148 11.70 7.57 -18.44
N LYS A 149 11.53 8.89 -18.49
CA LYS A 149 11.75 9.72 -19.70
C LYS A 149 13.16 9.59 -20.30
N ARG A 150 14.22 9.65 -19.48
CA ARG A 150 15.61 9.58 -19.96
C ARG A 150 15.94 8.25 -20.65
N ARG A 151 15.60 7.12 -20.00
CA ARG A 151 15.79 5.78 -20.58
C ARG A 151 14.99 5.60 -21.86
N GLY A 152 13.72 6.01 -21.82
CA GLY A 152 12.86 5.92 -22.99
C GLY A 152 13.34 6.75 -24.17
N LEU A 153 13.86 7.96 -23.93
CA LEU A 153 14.46 8.78 -24.98
C LEU A 153 15.70 8.11 -25.59
N LEU A 154 16.59 7.56 -24.75
CA LEU A 154 17.79 6.86 -25.20
C LEU A 154 17.44 5.68 -26.10
N TYR A 155 16.52 4.80 -25.68
CA TYR A 155 16.14 3.65 -26.49
C TYR A 155 15.44 4.03 -27.79
N SER A 156 14.56 5.03 -27.76
CA SER A 156 13.91 5.51 -28.98
C SER A 156 14.92 6.10 -29.97
N PHE A 157 15.90 6.86 -29.48
CA PHE A 157 16.98 7.38 -30.33
C PHE A 157 17.79 6.25 -30.97
N LEU A 158 18.27 5.31 -30.17
CA LEU A 158 19.05 4.16 -30.66
C LEU A 158 18.25 3.32 -31.66
N ALA A 159 16.95 3.11 -31.42
CA ALA A 159 16.08 2.35 -32.31
C ALA A 159 15.89 3.06 -33.65
N VAL A 160 15.60 4.36 -33.65
CA VAL A 160 15.43 5.14 -34.89
C VAL A 160 16.74 5.20 -35.68
N SER A 161 17.87 5.46 -35.01
CA SER A 161 19.18 5.45 -35.64
C SER A 161 19.53 4.06 -36.21
N GLY A 162 19.23 2.98 -35.48
CA GLY A 162 19.46 1.61 -35.94
C GLY A 162 18.61 1.23 -37.15
N ILE A 163 17.31 1.60 -37.15
CA ILE A 163 16.43 1.40 -38.32
C ILE A 163 16.96 2.17 -39.53
N ALA A 164 17.26 3.47 -39.37
CA ALA A 164 17.76 4.31 -40.46
C ALA A 164 19.11 3.78 -41.00
N GLY A 165 20.03 3.39 -40.12
CA GLY A 165 21.31 2.80 -40.49
C GLY A 165 21.13 1.48 -41.25
N THR A 166 20.24 0.61 -40.77
CA THR A 166 19.93 -0.68 -41.43
C THR A 166 19.33 -0.47 -42.82
N ALA A 167 18.40 0.49 -42.98
CA ALA A 167 17.80 0.83 -44.26
C ALA A 167 18.86 1.35 -45.25
N TYR A 168 19.74 2.25 -44.78
CA TYR A 168 20.86 2.78 -45.57
C TYR A 168 21.81 1.68 -46.02
N LEU A 169 22.21 0.79 -45.11
CA LEU A 169 23.13 -0.31 -45.41
C LEU A 169 22.52 -1.35 -46.34
N THR A 170 21.21 -1.61 -46.23
CA THR A 170 20.49 -2.47 -47.18
C THR A 170 20.57 -1.89 -48.58
N TRP A 171 20.23 -0.60 -48.74
CA TRP A 171 20.33 0.07 -50.04
C TRP A 171 21.76 0.06 -50.62
N LYS A 172 22.78 0.33 -49.79
CA LYS A 172 24.19 0.26 -50.19
C LYS A 172 24.62 -1.14 -50.62
N THR A 173 24.20 -2.16 -49.87
CA THR A 173 24.49 -3.57 -50.18
C THR A 173 23.90 -3.94 -51.53
N ASP A 174 22.64 -3.59 -51.80
CA ASP A 174 21.97 -3.89 -53.06
C ASP A 174 22.63 -3.17 -54.24
N ARG A 175 23.06 -1.91 -54.04
CA ARG A 175 23.81 -1.17 -55.05
C ARG A 175 25.15 -1.82 -55.34
N ALA A 176 25.95 -2.13 -54.31
CA ALA A 176 27.25 -2.75 -54.47
C ALA A 176 27.15 -4.14 -55.13
N HIS A 177 26.09 -4.89 -54.81
CA HIS A 177 25.80 -6.18 -55.44
C HIS A 177 25.55 -6.03 -56.94
N ARG A 178 24.71 -5.05 -57.34
CA ARG A 178 24.46 -4.75 -58.75
C ARG A 178 25.71 -4.28 -59.50
N GLU A 179 26.56 -3.49 -58.86
CA GLU A 179 27.83 -3.05 -59.46
C GLU A 179 28.79 -4.23 -59.67
N TYR A 180 28.91 -5.14 -58.69
CA TYR A 180 29.69 -6.36 -58.80
C TYR A 180 29.20 -7.25 -59.95
N LEU A 181 27.89 -7.50 -60.06
CA LEU A 181 27.32 -8.35 -61.12
C LEU A 181 27.45 -7.78 -62.54
N ARG A 182 27.69 -6.47 -62.67
CA ARG A 182 27.85 -5.79 -63.97
C ARG A 182 29.31 -5.60 -64.37
N GLU A 183 30.26 -5.89 -63.49
CA GLU A 183 31.68 -5.69 -63.76
C GLU A 183 32.23 -6.88 -64.55
N TYR A 184 32.85 -6.61 -65.70
CA TYR A 184 33.42 -7.63 -66.58
C TYR A 184 34.96 -7.61 -66.57
N ASP A 185 35.58 -6.54 -66.05
CA ASP A 185 37.03 -6.45 -65.93
C ASP A 185 37.55 -7.37 -64.81
N PRO A 186 38.31 -8.43 -65.13
CA PRO A 186 38.83 -9.37 -64.14
C PRO A 186 39.61 -8.73 -63.01
N ASN A 187 40.29 -7.60 -63.27
CA ASN A 187 41.09 -6.91 -62.27
C ASN A 187 40.24 -6.14 -61.25
N ARG A 188 38.98 -5.81 -61.59
CA ARG A 188 38.08 -4.99 -60.76
C ARG A 188 36.97 -5.79 -60.08
N ILE A 189 36.70 -7.00 -60.56
CA ILE A 189 35.70 -7.91 -59.98
C ILE A 189 35.97 -8.15 -58.48
N GLU A 190 37.22 -8.42 -58.11
CA GLU A 190 37.61 -8.67 -56.71
C GLU A 190 37.38 -7.43 -55.81
N GLU A 191 37.69 -6.23 -56.31
CA GLU A 191 37.45 -4.97 -55.59
C GLU A 191 35.95 -4.74 -55.34
N LYS A 192 35.13 -4.94 -56.38
CA LYS A 192 33.66 -4.81 -56.28
C LYS A 192 33.07 -5.87 -55.37
N TYR A 193 33.57 -7.10 -55.42
CA TYR A 193 33.17 -8.17 -54.52
C TYR A 193 33.48 -7.83 -53.05
N ARG A 194 34.69 -7.32 -52.75
CA ARG A 194 35.06 -6.89 -51.39
C ARG A 194 34.14 -5.81 -50.86
N SER A 195 33.86 -4.79 -51.69
CA SER A 195 32.92 -3.72 -51.33
C SER A 195 31.53 -4.27 -51.00
N TYR A 196 30.99 -5.15 -51.84
CA TYR A 196 29.72 -5.83 -51.58
C TYR A 196 29.75 -6.62 -50.26
N ARG A 197 30.79 -7.44 -50.06
CA ARG A 197 30.97 -8.27 -48.86
C ARG A 197 31.01 -7.43 -47.58
N ASP A 198 31.69 -6.28 -47.62
CA ASP A 198 31.85 -5.42 -46.46
C ASP A 198 30.52 -4.74 -46.09
N TYR A 199 29.77 -4.21 -47.07
CA TYR A 199 28.42 -3.69 -46.83
C TYR A 199 27.46 -4.78 -46.34
N TYR A 200 27.54 -6.00 -46.90
CA TYR A 200 26.74 -7.13 -46.47
C TYR A 200 26.99 -7.51 -45.01
N ARG A 201 28.26 -7.59 -44.59
CA ARG A 201 28.65 -7.84 -43.19
C ARG A 201 28.14 -6.74 -42.27
N LEU A 202 28.31 -5.47 -42.65
CA LEU A 202 27.88 -4.33 -41.84
C LEU A 202 26.35 -4.27 -41.71
N ARG A 203 25.61 -4.54 -42.79
CA ARG A 203 24.14 -4.66 -42.76
C ARG A 203 23.69 -5.72 -41.78
N ASN A 204 24.29 -6.91 -41.82
CA ASN A 204 23.94 -8.01 -40.91
C ASN A 204 24.30 -7.68 -39.45
N ALA A 205 25.43 -7.02 -39.21
CA ALA A 205 25.79 -6.53 -37.88
C ALA A 205 24.79 -5.48 -37.35
N SER A 206 24.35 -4.56 -38.21
CA SER A 206 23.31 -3.57 -37.88
C SER A 206 21.96 -4.23 -37.53
N LEU A 207 21.54 -5.23 -38.30
CA LEU A 207 20.34 -6.02 -38.02
C LEU A 207 20.43 -6.73 -36.66
N ALA A 208 21.58 -7.38 -36.39
CA ALA A 208 21.82 -8.06 -35.12
C ALA A 208 21.80 -7.06 -33.95
N PHE A 209 22.40 -5.88 -34.12
CA PHE A 209 22.35 -4.80 -33.12
C PHE A 209 20.92 -4.34 -32.84
N CYS A 210 20.12 -4.08 -33.89
CA CYS A 210 18.71 -3.72 -33.74
C CYS A 210 17.94 -4.80 -32.99
N PHE A 211 18.11 -6.06 -33.35
CA PHE A 211 17.45 -7.17 -32.66
C PHE A 211 17.84 -7.24 -31.17
N ALA A 212 19.14 -7.15 -30.86
CA ALA A 212 19.64 -7.14 -29.50
C ALA A 212 19.10 -5.95 -28.69
N LEU A 213 19.03 -4.76 -29.30
CA LEU A 213 18.47 -3.56 -28.69
C LEU A 213 16.99 -3.74 -28.35
N TRP A 214 16.20 -4.35 -29.26
CA TRP A 214 14.79 -4.64 -29.00
C TRP A 214 14.63 -5.59 -27.83
N LEU A 215 15.38 -6.69 -27.81
CA LEU A 215 15.35 -7.66 -26.71
C LEU A 215 15.74 -7.01 -25.38
N TYR A 216 16.84 -6.26 -25.35
CA TYR A 216 17.30 -5.59 -24.14
C TYR A 216 16.26 -4.59 -23.61
N ASN A 217 15.64 -3.82 -24.50
CA ASN A 217 14.56 -2.90 -24.15
C ASN A 217 13.34 -3.61 -23.55
N LEU A 218 12.97 -4.79 -24.07
CA LEU A 218 11.87 -5.58 -23.50
C LEU A 218 12.19 -6.07 -22.09
N ILE A 219 13.42 -6.56 -21.88
CA ILE A 219 13.90 -6.97 -20.55
C ILE A 219 13.89 -5.77 -19.59
N ASP A 220 14.41 -4.62 -20.01
CA ASP A 220 14.43 -3.40 -19.21
C ASP A 220 13.00 -2.96 -18.82
N VAL A 221 12.02 -2.99 -19.72
CA VAL A 221 10.63 -2.66 -19.36
C VAL A 221 10.03 -3.62 -18.34
N LEU A 222 10.34 -4.90 -18.44
CA LEU A 222 9.87 -5.89 -17.46
C LEU A 222 10.49 -5.64 -16.07
N MET A 223 11.78 -5.32 -16.03
CA MET A 223 12.53 -5.02 -14.79
C MET A 223 12.17 -3.65 -14.19
N VAL A 224 12.01 -2.61 -15.01
CA VAL A 224 11.59 -1.27 -14.56
C VAL A 224 10.17 -1.28 -13.99
N GLY A 225 9.35 -2.25 -14.41
CA GLY A 225 8.02 -2.48 -13.86
C GLY A 225 7.98 -3.30 -12.57
N MET A 226 9.10 -3.88 -12.11
CA MET A 226 9.24 -4.53 -10.80
C MET A 226 9.57 -3.49 -9.73
#